data_AF-A0A3N5ABN2-F1
#
_entry.id   AF-A0A3N5ABN2-F1
#
_cell.length_a   1.000
_cell.length_b   1.000
_cell.length_c   1.000
_cell.angle_alpha   90.00
_cell.angle_beta   90.00
_cell.angle_gamma   90.00
#
_symmetry.space_group_name_H-M   'P 1'
#
loop_
_entity.id
_entity.type
_entity.pdbx_description
1 polymer ?
#
loop_
_entity_poly.entity_id
_entity_poly.type
_entity_poly.pdbx_seq_one_letter_code
_entity_poly.pdbx_strand_id
1 'polypeptide(L)'
;MKKASLLVILLACTAVALLSWPVDIAVRPGAKPRPEPTNTAAEDWDWEAQATSYRGPLPWDESPSVQAFLAERGAPVLMAAFKAVLREPIGAEPYNIALAAEKLSGTVVLPGAIFSQNQTIGPYTEDRGYRAGPTYIGNRYTTTIGGGVCKVSSLLYNVVLLSNLRVVERHPHSMTVPYVPPGQDATVYYGVRDFKFQNTTAGPVVILAKFKDNTLYMALYGTEKPPEVRWHHAVLKRVPTWTEEHFNPQLPPGGKRVVMKGQEGIVVRSWLTIKTPTGKAIKKELGTDWYEPSPRIVEFGPRKNSR
;
A
#
# COMPACT_ATOMS: atom_id res chain seq x y z
N MET A 1 17.64 67.28 -12.04
CA MET A 1 19.11 67.07 -11.96
C MET A 1 19.49 66.53 -10.59
N LYS A 2 19.83 65.25 -10.50
CA LYS A 2 20.78 64.65 -9.54
C LYS A 2 20.99 63.20 -10.00
N LYS A 3 22.24 62.90 -10.37
CA LYS A 3 22.73 61.59 -10.83
C LYS A 3 22.81 60.65 -9.62
N ALA A 4 22.48 59.37 -9.80
CA ALA A 4 22.87 58.30 -8.89
C ALA A 4 23.41 57.13 -9.71
N SER A 5 24.59 56.69 -9.29
CA SER A 5 25.53 55.83 -10.02
C SER A 5 25.05 54.38 -10.16
N LEU A 6 25.38 53.81 -11.32
CA LEU A 6 25.23 52.41 -11.69
C LEU A 6 26.35 51.61 -11.00
N LEU A 7 26.00 50.68 -10.12
CA LEU A 7 26.92 49.69 -9.55
C LEU A 7 26.66 48.34 -10.23
N VAL A 8 27.58 47.95 -11.10
CA VAL A 8 27.64 46.63 -11.73
C VAL A 8 28.28 45.69 -10.71
N ILE A 9 27.53 44.71 -10.21
CA ILE A 9 28.08 43.61 -9.40
C ILE A 9 28.12 42.37 -10.31
N LEU A 10 29.35 42.01 -10.70
CA LEU A 10 29.71 40.72 -11.27
C LEU A 10 29.52 39.65 -10.18
N LEU A 11 28.58 38.71 -10.34
CA LEU A 11 28.54 37.51 -9.51
C LEU A 11 29.21 36.37 -10.29
N ALA A 12 30.38 35.96 -9.78
CA ALA A 12 31.14 34.82 -10.28
C ALA A 12 30.41 33.51 -9.96
N CYS A 13 30.25 32.66 -10.98
CA CYS A 13 29.88 31.27 -10.85
C CYS A 13 30.96 30.50 -10.09
N THR A 14 30.66 30.04 -8.88
CA THR A 14 31.42 28.98 -8.22
C THR A 14 30.52 27.74 -8.08
N ALA A 15 30.91 26.69 -8.80
CA ALA A 15 30.33 25.36 -8.70
C ALA A 15 30.44 24.83 -7.27
N VAL A 16 29.31 24.53 -6.64
CA VAL A 16 29.26 23.80 -5.36
C VAL A 16 29.21 22.32 -5.70
N ALA A 17 30.32 21.63 -5.45
CA ALA A 17 30.39 20.17 -5.50
C ALA A 17 29.40 19.56 -4.50
N LEU A 18 28.57 18.64 -4.98
CA LEU A 18 27.66 17.82 -4.18
C LEU A 18 28.48 16.86 -3.28
N LEU A 19 28.76 17.29 -2.06
CA LEU A 19 29.24 16.40 -1.00
C LEU A 19 28.04 15.66 -0.40
N SER A 20 27.90 14.39 -0.75
CA SER A 20 26.98 13.45 -0.11
C SER A 20 27.38 13.25 1.36
N TRP A 21 26.60 13.79 2.29
CA TRP A 21 26.73 13.44 3.70
C TRP A 21 26.00 12.13 3.97
N PRO A 22 26.59 11.17 4.71
CA PRO A 22 25.86 10.00 5.17
C PRO A 22 24.77 10.47 6.14
N VAL A 23 23.55 9.99 5.92
CA VAL A 23 22.45 10.20 6.87
C VAL A 23 22.71 9.27 8.06
N ASP A 24 23.44 9.77 9.05
CA ASP A 24 23.48 9.14 10.36
C ASP A 24 22.10 9.32 11.01
N ILE A 25 21.38 8.21 11.15
CA ILE A 25 20.11 8.13 11.87
C ILE A 25 20.44 8.33 13.36
N ALA A 26 20.43 9.58 13.81
CA ALA A 26 20.53 9.91 15.22
C ALA A 26 19.33 9.30 15.97
N VAL A 27 19.62 8.35 16.86
CA VAL A 27 18.67 7.75 17.80
C VAL A 27 18.13 8.87 18.70
N ARG A 28 16.80 9.03 18.76
CA ARG A 28 16.15 9.99 19.66
C ARG A 28 16.61 9.75 21.11
N PRO A 29 17.03 10.79 21.85
CA PRO A 29 17.42 10.63 23.26
C PRO A 29 16.20 10.15 24.08
N GLY A 30 16.34 9.03 24.79
CA GLY A 30 15.30 8.47 25.66
C GLY A 30 14.65 7.17 25.19
N ALA A 31 15.00 6.65 24.00
CA ALA A 31 14.57 5.32 23.59
C ALA A 31 15.33 4.26 24.42
N LYS A 32 14.61 3.39 25.14
CA LYS A 32 15.22 2.20 25.77
C LYS A 32 15.98 1.38 24.71
N PRO A 33 17.15 0.80 25.03
CA PRO A 33 17.85 -0.08 24.10
C PRO A 33 16.92 -1.22 23.69
N ARG A 34 16.85 -1.49 22.38
CA ARG A 34 16.01 -2.59 21.86
C ARG A 34 16.60 -3.92 22.35
N PRO A 35 15.76 -4.87 22.80
CA PRO A 35 16.20 -6.23 23.12
C PRO A 35 16.93 -6.88 21.95
N GLU A 36 17.74 -7.90 22.26
CA GLU A 36 18.51 -8.63 21.25
C GLU A 36 17.60 -9.24 20.18
N PRO A 37 18.09 -9.27 18.92
CA PRO A 37 17.33 -9.79 17.80
C PRO A 37 17.03 -11.28 17.97
N THR A 38 15.76 -11.66 17.82
CA THR A 38 15.35 -13.08 17.83
C THR A 38 15.21 -13.56 16.40
N ASN A 39 15.94 -14.61 16.04
CA ASN A 39 15.92 -15.21 14.70
C ASN A 39 14.63 -16.04 14.51
N THR A 40 13.50 -15.37 14.24
CA THR A 40 12.30 -16.03 13.73
C THR A 40 12.41 -16.11 12.22
N ALA A 41 12.30 -17.32 11.65
CA ALA A 41 12.34 -17.55 10.21
C ALA A 41 11.44 -16.55 9.47
N ALA A 42 11.96 -15.96 8.39
CA ALA A 42 11.17 -15.13 7.50
C ALA A 42 9.94 -15.94 7.04
N GLU A 43 8.74 -15.38 7.21
CA GLU A 43 7.52 -16.04 6.74
C GLU A 43 7.64 -16.32 5.24
N ASP A 44 7.46 -17.59 4.85
CA ASP A 44 7.47 -18.05 3.46
C ASP A 44 6.19 -17.58 2.77
N TRP A 45 6.27 -16.36 2.27
CA TRP A 45 5.15 -15.69 1.68
C TRP A 45 5.00 -16.02 0.19
N ASP A 46 4.06 -16.89 -0.15
CA ASP A 46 3.63 -17.12 -1.54
C ASP A 46 2.70 -15.98 -2.01
N TRP A 47 3.33 -14.93 -2.53
CA TRP A 47 2.62 -13.75 -3.02
C TRP A 47 1.83 -13.98 -4.29
N GLU A 48 2.29 -14.84 -5.20
CA GLU A 48 1.56 -15.10 -6.44
C GLU A 48 0.21 -15.78 -6.16
N ALA A 49 0.14 -16.64 -5.14
CA ALA A 49 -1.13 -17.21 -4.70
C ALA A 49 -2.04 -16.22 -3.97
N GLN A 50 -1.48 -15.16 -3.36
CA GLN A 50 -2.23 -14.23 -2.51
C GLN A 50 -2.67 -12.97 -3.24
N ALA A 51 -1.81 -12.37 -4.05
CA ALA A 51 -2.07 -11.13 -4.77
C ALA A 51 -1.29 -11.09 -6.08
N THR A 52 -2.02 -11.00 -7.20
CA THR A 52 -1.42 -11.13 -8.52
C THR A 52 -2.22 -10.40 -9.59
N SER A 53 -1.54 -10.08 -10.69
CA SER A 53 -2.20 -9.64 -11.92
C SER A 53 -3.19 -10.70 -12.37
N TYR A 54 -4.41 -10.30 -12.67
CA TYR A 54 -5.50 -11.24 -12.92
C TYR A 54 -5.92 -11.21 -14.38
N ARG A 55 -6.06 -12.39 -14.99
CA ARG A 55 -6.49 -12.58 -16.38
C ARG A 55 -7.67 -13.57 -16.51
N GLY A 56 -8.21 -14.02 -15.39
CA GLY A 56 -9.37 -14.92 -15.35
C GLY A 56 -10.70 -14.16 -15.37
N PRO A 57 -11.83 -14.88 -15.23
CA PRO A 57 -13.16 -14.29 -15.24
C PRO A 57 -13.36 -13.36 -14.04
N LEU A 58 -13.76 -12.12 -14.30
CA LEU A 58 -14.07 -11.13 -13.28
C LEU A 58 -15.52 -11.29 -12.79
N PRO A 59 -15.81 -10.92 -11.53
CA PRO A 59 -17.15 -11.07 -10.94
C PRO A 59 -18.32 -10.32 -11.62
N TRP A 60 -18.03 -9.51 -12.64
CA TRP A 60 -18.99 -8.70 -13.39
C TRP A 60 -18.92 -8.96 -14.91
N ASP A 61 -18.09 -9.90 -15.38
CA ASP A 61 -17.94 -10.16 -16.82
C ASP A 61 -19.29 -10.57 -17.45
N GLU A 62 -20.08 -11.36 -16.73
CA GLU A 62 -21.40 -11.84 -17.16
C GLU A 62 -22.54 -10.84 -16.89
N SER A 63 -22.25 -9.62 -16.43
CA SER A 63 -23.27 -8.62 -16.10
C SER A 63 -23.58 -7.71 -17.30
N PRO A 64 -24.76 -7.83 -17.96
CA PRO A 64 -25.06 -7.01 -19.13
C PRO A 64 -25.14 -5.51 -18.81
N SER A 65 -25.58 -5.16 -17.60
CA SER A 65 -25.61 -3.77 -17.15
C SER A 65 -24.22 -3.16 -16.99
N VAL A 66 -23.24 -3.94 -16.52
CA VAL A 66 -21.84 -3.48 -16.45
C VAL A 66 -21.25 -3.31 -17.85
N GLN A 67 -21.49 -4.25 -18.77
CA GLN A 67 -21.01 -4.11 -20.15
C GLN A 67 -21.64 -2.91 -20.85
N ALA A 68 -22.95 -2.70 -20.67
CA ALA A 68 -23.65 -1.53 -21.19
C ALA A 68 -23.10 -0.22 -20.60
N PHE A 69 -22.85 -0.19 -19.29
CA PHE A 69 -22.24 0.96 -18.62
C PHE A 69 -20.84 1.28 -19.15
N LEU A 70 -19.98 0.27 -19.33
CA LEU A 70 -18.63 0.45 -19.89
C LEU A 70 -18.69 0.99 -21.33
N ALA A 71 -19.62 0.48 -22.14
CA ALA A 71 -19.84 0.98 -23.50
C ALA A 71 -20.37 2.42 -23.52
N GLU A 72 -21.36 2.75 -22.68
CA GLU A 72 -21.92 4.10 -22.55
C GLU A 72 -20.87 5.11 -22.10
N ARG A 73 -19.96 4.71 -21.20
CA ARG A 73 -18.85 5.54 -20.74
C ARG A 73 -17.67 5.58 -21.71
N GLY A 74 -17.72 4.89 -22.84
CA GLY A 74 -16.64 4.87 -23.82
C GLY A 74 -15.37 4.19 -23.31
N ALA A 75 -15.49 3.25 -22.37
CA ALA A 75 -14.38 2.52 -21.76
C ALA A 75 -14.59 0.99 -21.82
N PRO A 76 -14.76 0.37 -23.00
CA PRO A 76 -15.06 -1.06 -23.09
C PRO A 76 -13.83 -1.97 -22.93
N VAL A 77 -12.61 -1.42 -22.97
CA VAL A 77 -11.38 -2.22 -23.02
C VAL A 77 -10.85 -2.45 -21.61
N LEU A 78 -10.77 -3.70 -21.17
CA LEU A 78 -10.04 -4.07 -19.96
C LEU A 78 -8.56 -3.70 -20.11
N MET A 79 -8.09 -2.76 -19.29
CA MET A 79 -6.68 -2.35 -19.28
C MET A 79 -5.85 -3.32 -18.45
N ALA A 80 -6.23 -3.49 -17.19
CA ALA A 80 -5.60 -4.43 -16.27
C ALA A 80 -6.60 -4.86 -15.19
N ALA A 81 -6.37 -6.03 -14.63
CA ALA A 81 -7.03 -6.48 -13.42
C ALA A 81 -6.01 -7.02 -12.42
N PHE A 82 -6.37 -6.94 -11.15
CA PHE A 82 -5.60 -7.42 -10.03
C PHE A 82 -6.55 -8.01 -8.99
N LYS A 83 -6.12 -9.08 -8.32
CA LYS A 83 -6.89 -9.66 -7.22
C LYS A 83 -6.01 -9.86 -5.99
N ALA A 84 -6.63 -9.84 -4.81
CA ALA A 84 -5.99 -10.31 -3.59
C ALA A 84 -6.95 -11.15 -2.74
N VAL A 85 -6.47 -12.29 -2.26
CA VAL A 85 -7.20 -13.21 -1.38
C VAL A 85 -6.90 -12.85 0.08
N LEU A 86 -7.96 -12.59 0.85
CA LEU A 86 -7.88 -12.39 2.29
C LEU A 86 -8.00 -13.73 3.00
N ARG A 87 -6.85 -14.28 3.42
CA ARG A 87 -6.79 -15.60 4.09
C ARG A 87 -7.32 -15.59 5.52
N GLU A 88 -7.06 -14.51 6.26
CA GLU A 88 -7.42 -14.38 7.67
C GLU A 88 -8.20 -13.08 7.89
N PRO A 89 -9.46 -12.99 7.43
CA PRO A 89 -10.29 -11.83 7.68
C PRO A 89 -10.60 -11.70 9.17
N ILE A 90 -10.37 -10.52 9.74
CA ILE A 90 -10.59 -10.26 11.18
C ILE A 90 -11.73 -9.27 11.39
N GLY A 91 -12.70 -9.64 12.23
CA GLY A 91 -13.78 -8.75 12.65
C GLY A 91 -14.57 -8.18 11.46
N ALA A 92 -14.76 -6.87 11.42
CA ALA A 92 -15.51 -6.20 10.36
C ALA A 92 -14.69 -5.87 9.10
N GLU A 93 -13.45 -6.35 8.98
CA GLU A 93 -12.59 -6.08 7.83
C GLU A 93 -13.24 -6.46 6.47
N PRO A 94 -13.79 -7.67 6.27
CA PRO A 94 -14.41 -8.03 4.99
C PRO A 94 -15.56 -7.11 4.62
N TYR A 95 -16.34 -6.71 5.63
CA TYR A 95 -17.47 -5.81 5.44
C TYR A 95 -17.00 -4.42 4.99
N ASN A 96 -15.99 -3.85 5.66
CA ASN A 96 -15.44 -2.55 5.28
C ASN A 96 -14.82 -2.57 3.89
N ILE A 97 -14.15 -3.66 3.51
CA ILE A 97 -13.57 -3.84 2.17
C ILE A 97 -14.66 -3.96 1.12
N ALA A 98 -15.71 -4.75 1.39
CA ALA A 98 -16.85 -4.87 0.49
C ALA A 98 -17.53 -3.51 0.26
N LEU A 99 -17.81 -2.77 1.35
CA LEU A 99 -18.41 -1.44 1.29
C LEU A 99 -17.52 -0.44 0.54
N ALA A 100 -16.20 -0.44 0.79
CA ALA A 100 -15.26 0.41 0.07
C ALA A 100 -15.16 0.04 -1.41
N ALA A 101 -15.15 -1.24 -1.75
CA ALA A 101 -15.15 -1.72 -3.14
C ALA A 101 -16.43 -1.30 -3.86
N GLU A 102 -17.58 -1.43 -3.21
CA GLU A 102 -18.88 -0.99 -3.74
C GLU A 102 -18.90 0.51 -4.02
N LYS A 103 -18.45 1.34 -3.07
CA LYS A 103 -18.37 2.80 -3.25
C LYS A 103 -17.36 3.23 -4.32
N LEU A 104 -16.31 2.44 -4.55
CA LEU A 104 -15.29 2.72 -5.56
C LEU A 104 -15.74 2.31 -6.97
N SER A 105 -16.49 1.20 -7.08
CA SER A 105 -16.87 0.60 -8.35
C SER A 105 -17.79 1.53 -9.15
N GLY A 106 -17.51 1.67 -10.44
CA GLY A 106 -18.22 2.57 -11.35
C GLY A 106 -17.64 3.98 -11.40
N THR A 107 -16.56 4.27 -10.66
CA THR A 107 -15.90 5.58 -10.73
C THR A 107 -15.30 5.81 -12.11
N VAL A 108 -15.61 6.97 -12.72
CA VAL A 108 -15.07 7.41 -14.01
C VAL A 108 -14.02 8.50 -13.76
N VAL A 109 -12.82 8.32 -14.29
CA VAL A 109 -11.71 9.27 -14.24
C VAL A 109 -11.47 9.79 -15.66
N LEU A 110 -11.79 11.06 -15.90
CA LEU A 110 -11.66 11.69 -17.21
C LEU A 110 -10.18 11.93 -17.60
N PRO A 111 -9.87 12.08 -18.90
CA PRO A 111 -8.52 12.43 -19.36
C PRO A 111 -7.92 13.61 -18.61
N GLY A 112 -6.68 13.48 -18.15
CA GLY A 112 -5.95 14.50 -17.40
C GLY A 112 -6.37 14.67 -15.94
N ALA A 113 -7.52 14.13 -15.53
CA ALA A 113 -8.03 14.25 -14.16
C ALA A 113 -7.22 13.42 -13.16
N ILE A 114 -7.19 13.90 -11.92
CA ILE A 114 -6.57 13.20 -10.79
C ILE A 114 -7.68 12.56 -9.96
N PHE A 115 -7.61 11.24 -9.81
CA PHE A 115 -8.40 10.49 -8.86
C PHE A 115 -7.79 10.57 -7.46
N SER A 116 -8.63 10.61 -6.42
CA SER A 116 -8.25 10.54 -5.01
C SER A 116 -9.16 9.56 -4.28
N GLN A 117 -8.57 8.54 -3.65
CA GLN A 117 -9.36 7.55 -2.93
C GLN A 117 -10.11 8.19 -1.76
N ASN A 118 -9.43 9.04 -0.97
CA ASN A 118 -10.05 9.69 0.18
C ASN A 118 -11.19 10.63 -0.23
N GLN A 119 -11.09 11.31 -1.38
CA GLN A 119 -12.18 12.14 -1.89
C GLN A 119 -13.35 11.31 -2.42
N THR A 120 -13.08 10.17 -3.05
CA THR A 120 -14.12 9.33 -3.65
C THR A 120 -14.88 8.49 -2.62
N ILE A 121 -14.16 7.76 -1.75
CA ILE A 121 -14.79 6.79 -0.83
C ILE A 121 -14.65 7.15 0.64
N GLY A 122 -13.75 8.07 0.99
CA GLY A 122 -13.68 8.65 2.34
C GLY A 122 -14.79 9.68 2.60
N PRO A 123 -14.86 10.26 3.82
CA PRO A 123 -14.19 9.78 5.04
C PRO A 123 -14.67 8.39 5.47
N TYR A 124 -13.86 7.70 6.27
CA TYR A 124 -14.15 6.34 6.75
C TYR A 124 -14.80 6.40 8.13
N THR A 125 -16.10 6.64 8.16
CA THR A 125 -16.87 6.94 9.39
C THR A 125 -18.10 6.03 9.53
N GLU A 126 -18.61 5.90 10.76
CA GLU A 126 -19.74 5.00 11.07
C GLU A 126 -21.05 5.42 10.38
N ASP A 127 -21.31 6.73 10.28
CA ASP A 127 -22.45 7.30 9.56
C ASP A 127 -22.42 6.98 8.05
N ARG A 128 -21.22 6.74 7.50
CA ARG A 128 -21.03 6.29 6.11
C ARG A 128 -21.05 4.77 5.97
N GLY A 129 -21.35 4.06 7.06
CA GLY A 129 -21.53 2.62 7.15
C GLY A 129 -20.29 1.86 7.61
N TYR A 130 -19.13 2.50 7.76
CA TYR A 130 -17.91 1.79 8.15
C TYR A 130 -17.97 1.30 9.59
N ARG A 131 -17.31 0.17 9.86
CA ARG A 131 -17.28 -0.46 11.18
C ARG A 131 -15.87 -0.49 11.74
N ALA A 132 -15.73 -0.69 13.05
CA ALA A 132 -14.45 -0.94 13.68
C ALA A 132 -13.80 -2.21 13.10
N GLY A 133 -12.66 -2.03 12.46
CA GLY A 133 -11.86 -3.09 11.84
C GLY A 133 -10.38 -2.96 12.21
N PRO A 134 -9.55 -3.92 11.81
CA PRO A 134 -8.14 -3.93 12.13
C PRO A 134 -7.37 -2.82 11.43
N THR A 135 -6.35 -2.30 12.10
CA THR A 135 -5.37 -1.35 11.55
C THR A 135 -4.02 -1.51 12.24
N TYR A 136 -3.00 -0.89 11.65
CA TYR A 136 -1.68 -0.78 12.23
C TYR A 136 -1.41 0.67 12.63
N ILE A 137 -1.01 0.89 13.88
CA ILE A 137 -0.51 2.19 14.35
C ILE A 137 0.94 1.99 14.80
N GLY A 138 1.87 2.60 14.06
CA GLY A 138 3.30 2.37 14.25
C GLY A 138 3.66 0.91 13.99
N ASN A 139 4.16 0.23 15.03
CA ASN A 139 4.52 -1.18 15.00
C ASN A 139 3.54 -2.09 15.76
N ARG A 140 2.29 -1.65 15.98
CA ARG A 140 1.28 -2.37 16.77
C ARG A 140 -0.02 -2.58 16.00
N TYR A 141 -0.66 -3.69 16.31
CA TYR A 141 -2.01 -4.02 15.84
C TYR A 141 -3.06 -3.36 16.74
N THR A 142 -4.06 -2.71 16.14
CA THR A 142 -5.17 -2.06 16.85
C THR A 142 -6.41 -2.02 15.96
N THR A 143 -7.47 -1.32 16.38
CA THR A 143 -8.71 -1.16 15.63
C THR A 143 -8.99 0.31 15.32
N THR A 144 -9.61 0.56 14.17
CA THR A 144 -10.12 1.87 13.75
C THR A 144 -11.40 1.69 12.94
N ILE A 145 -12.25 2.71 12.92
CA ILE A 145 -13.37 2.76 11.97
C ILE A 145 -12.82 2.73 10.54
N GLY A 146 -13.38 1.87 9.70
CA GLY A 146 -12.90 1.65 8.34
C GLY A 146 -11.64 0.81 8.24
N GLY A 147 -11.22 0.12 9.32
CA GLY A 147 -10.10 -0.82 9.24
C GLY A 147 -10.29 -1.82 8.09
N GLY A 148 -9.26 -1.97 7.24
CA GLY A 148 -9.28 -2.76 6.00
C GLY A 148 -9.21 -1.95 4.71
N VAL A 149 -9.59 -0.66 4.69
CA VAL A 149 -9.63 0.16 3.45
C VAL A 149 -8.29 0.35 2.75
N CYS A 150 -7.16 0.20 3.45
CA CYS A 150 -5.84 0.23 2.83
C CYS A 150 -5.62 -0.93 1.83
N LYS A 151 -6.33 -2.04 1.95
CA LYS A 151 -6.29 -3.12 0.95
C LYS A 151 -6.84 -2.66 -0.39
N VAL A 152 -7.93 -1.88 -0.38
CA VAL A 152 -8.49 -1.26 -1.60
C VAL A 152 -7.46 -0.34 -2.23
N SER A 153 -6.74 0.45 -1.43
CA SER A 153 -5.67 1.34 -1.92
C SER A 153 -4.50 0.57 -2.55
N SER A 154 -4.00 -0.48 -1.89
CA SER A 154 -2.94 -1.33 -2.45
C SER A 154 -3.35 -1.97 -3.78
N LEU A 155 -4.58 -2.46 -3.91
CA LEU A 155 -5.04 -3.05 -5.17
C LEU A 155 -5.20 -2.00 -6.26
N LEU A 156 -5.69 -0.81 -5.90
CA LEU A 156 -5.80 0.30 -6.83
C LEU A 156 -4.43 0.75 -7.34
N TYR A 157 -3.44 0.83 -6.46
CA TYR A 157 -2.06 1.11 -6.82
C TYR A 157 -1.49 0.09 -7.83
N ASN A 158 -1.72 -1.20 -7.60
CA ASN A 158 -1.25 -2.24 -8.50
C ASN A 158 -1.92 -2.17 -9.88
N VAL A 159 -3.25 -2.06 -9.92
CA VAL A 159 -3.97 -2.03 -11.21
C VAL A 159 -3.69 -0.73 -11.98
N VAL A 160 -3.45 0.40 -11.30
CA VAL A 160 -3.03 1.67 -11.90
C VAL A 160 -1.67 1.53 -12.57
N LEU A 161 -0.70 0.92 -11.89
CA LEU A 161 0.63 0.70 -12.47
C LEU A 161 0.63 -0.31 -13.62
N LEU A 162 -0.14 -1.39 -13.49
CA LEU A 162 -0.36 -2.35 -14.59
C LEU A 162 -1.07 -1.72 -15.79
N SER A 163 -1.89 -0.70 -15.56
CA SER A 163 -2.54 0.11 -16.59
C SER A 163 -1.66 1.24 -17.13
N ASN A 164 -0.38 1.30 -16.71
CA ASN A 164 0.60 2.31 -17.08
C ASN A 164 0.13 3.76 -16.83
N LEU A 165 -0.67 3.97 -15.79
CA LEU A 165 -1.12 5.31 -15.38
C LEU A 165 -0.10 5.95 -14.44
N ARG A 166 -0.17 7.29 -14.32
CA ARG A 166 0.74 8.05 -13.46
C ARG A 166 0.23 8.08 -12.03
N VAL A 167 1.01 7.54 -11.11
CA VAL A 167 0.79 7.75 -9.66
C VAL A 167 1.20 9.17 -9.30
N VAL A 168 0.31 9.88 -8.62
CA VAL A 168 0.50 11.25 -8.15
C VAL A 168 0.88 11.27 -6.67
N GLU A 169 0.25 10.41 -5.88
CA GLU A 169 0.51 10.26 -4.45
C GLU A 169 0.41 8.79 -4.07
N ARG A 170 1.42 8.28 -3.37
CA ARG A 170 1.42 6.95 -2.76
C ARG A 170 2.30 6.98 -1.53
N HIS A 171 1.86 6.30 -0.47
CA HIS A 171 2.63 6.09 0.75
C HIS A 171 2.68 4.59 1.06
N PRO A 172 3.84 4.01 1.39
CA PRO A 172 3.91 2.64 1.92
C PRO A 172 3.33 2.59 3.34
N HIS A 173 2.95 1.39 3.77
CA HIS A 173 2.75 1.10 5.18
C HIS A 173 4.08 1.21 5.95
N SER A 174 4.00 1.46 7.26
CA SER A 174 5.17 1.42 8.15
C SER A 174 5.76 0.02 8.28
N MET A 175 4.99 -1.01 8.00
CA MET A 175 5.30 -2.42 8.18
C MET A 175 4.86 -3.20 6.94
N THR A 176 5.55 -4.29 6.61
CA THR A 176 5.11 -5.16 5.52
C THR A 176 3.71 -5.69 5.81
N VAL A 177 2.89 -5.78 4.77
CA VAL A 177 1.50 -6.25 4.87
C VAL A 177 1.35 -7.65 4.27
N PRO A 178 0.45 -8.49 4.80
CA PRO A 178 0.38 -9.91 4.45
C PRO A 178 -0.47 -10.20 3.20
N TYR A 179 -0.71 -9.21 2.33
CA TYR A 179 -1.68 -9.33 1.23
C TYR A 179 -1.20 -8.75 -0.09
N VAL A 180 0.01 -8.18 -0.16
CA VAL A 180 0.71 -7.78 -1.39
C VAL A 180 2.22 -7.86 -1.15
N PRO A 181 3.04 -8.09 -2.19
CA PRO A 181 4.49 -8.02 -2.06
C PRO A 181 4.97 -6.68 -1.46
N PRO A 182 6.06 -6.68 -0.67
CA PRO A 182 6.71 -5.45 -0.26
C PRO A 182 7.08 -4.58 -1.48
N GLY A 183 6.66 -3.32 -1.47
CA GLY A 183 6.82 -2.40 -2.60
C GLY A 183 5.56 -2.21 -3.45
N GLN A 184 4.56 -3.07 -3.28
CA GLN A 184 3.29 -3.05 -4.01
C GLN A 184 2.10 -2.58 -3.16
N ASP A 185 2.32 -2.12 -1.94
CA ASP A 185 1.27 -1.62 -1.06
C ASP A 185 1.09 -0.11 -1.18
N ALA A 186 -0.11 0.37 -0.84
CA ALA A 186 -0.40 1.78 -0.65
C ALA A 186 -1.31 1.93 0.57
N THR A 187 -1.01 2.90 1.43
CA THR A 187 -1.78 3.16 2.65
C THR A 187 -2.54 4.47 2.54
N VAL A 188 -3.71 4.53 3.18
CA VAL A 188 -4.56 5.72 3.24
C VAL A 188 -4.92 6.01 4.69
N TYR A 189 -4.96 7.30 5.02
CA TYR A 189 -5.51 7.80 6.27
C TYR A 189 -6.18 9.13 5.96
N TYR A 190 -7.50 9.19 6.11
CA TYR A 190 -8.29 10.33 5.68
C TYR A 190 -7.76 11.64 6.28
N GLY A 191 -7.55 12.65 5.44
CA GLY A 191 -6.99 13.95 5.83
C GLY A 191 -5.46 14.01 5.96
N VAL A 192 -4.74 12.89 5.86
CA VAL A 192 -3.27 12.84 6.07
C VAL A 192 -2.51 12.11 4.96
N ARG A 193 -2.94 10.90 4.58
CA ARG A 193 -2.31 10.08 3.53
C ARG A 193 -3.36 9.65 2.53
N ASP A 194 -3.09 9.83 1.25
CA ASP A 194 -3.99 9.43 0.18
C ASP A 194 -3.28 8.57 -0.86
N PHE A 195 -4.09 7.88 -1.66
CA PHE A 195 -3.63 7.32 -2.91
C PHE A 195 -4.29 8.06 -4.07
N LYS A 196 -3.44 8.66 -4.92
CA LYS A 196 -3.87 9.45 -6.05
C LYS A 196 -3.17 9.00 -7.31
N PHE A 197 -3.92 8.96 -8.41
CA PHE A 197 -3.35 8.75 -9.74
C PHE A 197 -3.99 9.70 -10.74
N GLN A 198 -3.26 9.99 -11.80
CA GLN A 198 -3.74 10.78 -12.92
C GLN A 198 -4.08 9.85 -14.07
N ASN A 199 -5.26 10.04 -14.66
CA ASN A 199 -5.56 9.44 -15.96
C ASN A 199 -4.75 10.18 -17.04
N THR A 200 -3.68 9.55 -17.51
CA THR A 200 -2.80 10.09 -18.56
C THR A 200 -3.16 9.60 -19.97
N THR A 201 -4.27 8.87 -20.11
CA THR A 201 -4.77 8.41 -21.42
C THR A 201 -5.62 9.50 -22.09
N ALA A 202 -5.89 9.32 -23.38
CA ALA A 202 -6.79 10.22 -24.12
C ALA A 202 -8.28 9.96 -23.86
N GLY A 203 -8.62 8.82 -23.23
CA GLY A 203 -10.00 8.39 -22.99
C GLY A 203 -10.37 8.32 -21.50
N PRO A 204 -11.66 8.11 -21.18
CA PRO A 204 -12.08 7.87 -19.81
C PRO A 204 -11.51 6.55 -19.29
N VAL A 205 -11.18 6.52 -17.99
CA VAL A 205 -10.84 5.30 -17.26
C VAL A 205 -11.93 5.00 -16.25
N VAL A 206 -12.45 3.77 -16.27
CA VAL A 206 -13.46 3.29 -15.32
C VAL A 206 -12.83 2.33 -14.33
N ILE A 207 -13.08 2.55 -13.03
CA ILE A 207 -12.65 1.68 -11.95
C ILE A 207 -13.80 0.72 -11.61
N LEU A 208 -13.57 -0.58 -11.72
CA LEU A 208 -14.50 -1.60 -11.20
C LEU A 208 -13.84 -2.37 -10.05
N ALA A 209 -14.60 -2.58 -8.98
CA ALA A 209 -14.14 -3.30 -7.81
C ALA A 209 -15.27 -4.17 -7.24
N LYS A 210 -14.93 -5.34 -6.71
CA LYS A 210 -15.88 -6.22 -6.03
C LYS A 210 -15.15 -7.12 -5.05
N PHE A 211 -15.68 -7.22 -3.84
CA PHE A 211 -15.26 -8.21 -2.87
C PHE A 211 -16.22 -9.40 -2.93
N LYS A 212 -15.70 -10.61 -3.19
CA LYS A 212 -16.48 -11.84 -3.30
C LYS A 212 -15.62 -13.02 -2.86
N ASP A 213 -16.19 -13.93 -2.05
CA ASP A 213 -15.53 -15.17 -1.61
C ASP A 213 -14.12 -14.93 -1.03
N ASN A 214 -14.04 -13.98 -0.09
CA ASN A 214 -12.80 -13.50 0.54
C ASN A 214 -11.74 -12.95 -0.44
N THR A 215 -12.11 -12.68 -1.68
CA THR A 215 -11.22 -12.15 -2.70
C THR A 215 -11.68 -10.76 -3.12
N LEU A 216 -10.77 -9.79 -3.04
CA LEU A 216 -10.98 -8.47 -3.61
C LEU A 216 -10.50 -8.49 -5.06
N TYR A 217 -11.41 -8.23 -5.99
CA TYR A 217 -11.13 -8.05 -7.40
C TYR A 217 -11.17 -6.57 -7.74
N MET A 218 -10.22 -6.11 -8.55
CA MET A 218 -10.20 -4.75 -9.06
C MET A 218 -9.70 -4.72 -10.51
N ALA A 219 -10.34 -3.91 -11.34
CA ALA A 219 -9.94 -3.71 -12.72
C ALA A 219 -10.09 -2.26 -13.15
N LEU A 220 -9.25 -1.85 -14.10
CA LEU A 220 -9.41 -0.61 -14.84
C LEU A 220 -9.81 -0.92 -16.27
N TYR A 221 -10.80 -0.19 -16.75
CA TYR A 221 -11.25 -0.22 -18.13
C TYR A 221 -11.01 1.14 -18.77
N GLY A 222 -10.71 1.17 -20.08
CA GLY A 222 -10.46 2.38 -20.83
C GLY A 222 -10.73 2.18 -22.32
N THR A 223 -10.09 3.01 -23.15
CA THR A 223 -10.26 2.99 -24.61
C THR A 223 -9.28 2.06 -25.32
N GLU A 224 -8.15 1.75 -24.70
CA GLU A 224 -7.05 0.99 -25.33
C GLU A 224 -6.35 0.07 -24.32
N LYS A 225 -5.65 -0.94 -24.84
CA LYS A 225 -4.84 -1.84 -24.00
C LYS A 225 -3.54 -1.14 -23.59
N PRO A 226 -3.16 -1.18 -22.30
CA PRO A 226 -1.88 -0.64 -21.86
C PRO A 226 -0.72 -1.51 -22.37
N PRO A 227 0.51 -0.98 -22.36
CA PRO A 227 1.71 -1.79 -22.59
C PRO A 227 1.84 -2.91 -21.56
N GLU A 228 2.59 -3.96 -21.89
CA GLU A 228 2.89 -5.03 -20.92
C GLU A 228 3.79 -4.46 -19.81
N VAL A 229 3.32 -4.53 -18.57
CA VAL A 229 4.04 -4.10 -17.36
C VAL A 229 4.42 -5.32 -16.53
N ARG A 230 5.68 -5.40 -16.11
CA ARG A 230 6.18 -6.41 -15.17
C ARG A 230 6.82 -5.76 -13.95
N TRP A 231 6.47 -6.27 -12.78
CA TRP A 231 7.06 -5.87 -11.50
C TRP A 231 8.41 -6.52 -11.26
N HIS A 232 9.27 -5.78 -10.58
CA HIS A 232 10.54 -6.27 -10.07
C HIS A 232 10.82 -5.67 -8.70
N HIS A 233 11.43 -6.48 -7.84
CA HIS A 233 11.80 -6.11 -6.48
C HIS A 233 13.22 -6.59 -6.17
N ALA A 234 13.94 -5.82 -5.37
CA ALA A 234 15.21 -6.23 -4.76
C ALA A 234 15.20 -5.86 -3.29
N VAL A 235 15.32 -6.86 -2.40
CA VAL A 235 15.52 -6.63 -0.97
C VAL A 235 16.95 -6.15 -0.77
N LEU A 236 17.11 -4.92 -0.30
CA LEU A 236 18.39 -4.28 -0.06
C LEU A 236 18.92 -4.54 1.34
N LYS A 237 18.01 -4.65 2.33
CA LYS A 237 18.35 -4.83 3.74
C LYS A 237 17.23 -5.55 4.47
N ARG A 238 17.60 -6.40 5.43
CA ARG A 238 16.70 -6.94 6.46
C ARG A 238 17.16 -6.44 7.82
N VAL A 239 16.20 -6.15 8.68
CA VAL A 239 16.42 -5.74 10.07
C VAL A 239 15.71 -6.75 10.95
N PRO A 240 16.43 -7.50 11.79
CA PRO A 240 15.82 -8.52 12.63
C PRO A 240 14.72 -7.96 13.56
N THR A 241 13.76 -8.82 13.89
CA THR A 241 12.79 -8.57 14.97
C THR A 241 13.42 -8.87 16.34
N TRP A 242 12.75 -8.46 17.42
CA TRP A 242 13.14 -8.74 18.81
C TRP A 242 11.92 -9.21 19.61
N THR A 243 12.12 -9.82 20.78
CA THR A 243 11.01 -10.23 21.67
C THR A 243 10.86 -9.29 22.86
N GLU A 244 9.63 -8.86 23.13
CA GLU A 244 9.23 -8.13 24.33
C GLU A 244 8.35 -9.04 25.20
N GLU A 245 8.74 -9.24 26.46
CA GLU A 245 7.95 -10.00 27.44
C GLU A 245 7.22 -9.07 28.41
N HIS A 246 5.90 -9.20 28.50
CA HIS A 246 5.05 -8.39 29.36
C HIS A 246 4.36 -9.24 30.42
N PHE A 247 4.42 -8.81 31.68
CA PHE A 247 3.67 -9.49 32.74
C PHE A 247 2.16 -9.21 32.57
N ASN A 248 1.35 -10.26 32.59
CA ASN A 248 -0.10 -10.16 32.58
C ASN A 248 -0.70 -10.97 33.74
N PRO A 249 -1.20 -10.31 34.81
CA PRO A 249 -1.76 -11.01 35.98
C PRO A 249 -3.06 -11.76 35.69
N GLN A 250 -3.70 -11.52 34.53
CA GLN A 250 -4.93 -12.21 34.12
C GLN A 250 -4.65 -13.58 33.50
N LEU A 251 -3.39 -13.89 33.15
CA LEU A 251 -3.02 -15.22 32.67
C LEU A 251 -2.89 -16.20 33.85
N PRO A 252 -3.22 -17.48 33.65
CA PRO A 252 -3.04 -18.51 34.69
C PRO A 252 -1.55 -18.63 35.07
N PRO A 253 -1.23 -19.08 36.29
CA PRO A 253 0.17 -19.27 36.71
C PRO A 253 0.97 -20.17 35.74
N GLY A 254 2.10 -19.67 35.26
CA GLY A 254 2.93 -20.31 34.23
C GLY A 254 2.40 -20.18 32.79
N GLY A 255 1.26 -19.50 32.59
CA GLY A 255 0.68 -19.24 31.27
C GLY A 255 1.55 -18.30 30.45
N LYS A 256 1.62 -18.56 29.13
CA LYS A 256 2.22 -17.65 28.15
C LYS A 256 1.26 -17.45 26.99
N ARG A 257 1.19 -16.23 26.45
CA ARG A 257 0.36 -15.87 25.31
C ARG A 257 1.15 -15.00 24.33
N VAL A 258 1.21 -15.38 23.06
CA VAL A 258 1.77 -14.50 22.02
C VAL A 258 0.68 -13.51 21.61
N VAL A 259 0.92 -12.22 21.84
CA VAL A 259 0.00 -11.13 21.48
C VAL A 259 0.29 -10.62 20.07
N MET A 260 1.57 -10.56 19.70
CA MET A 260 2.01 -10.16 18.37
C MET A 260 3.18 -11.06 17.96
N LYS A 261 3.14 -11.61 16.75
CA LYS A 261 4.21 -12.51 16.27
C LYS A 261 5.55 -11.79 16.06
N GLY A 262 5.52 -10.48 15.85
CA GLY A 262 6.67 -9.69 15.40
C GLY A 262 6.94 -9.90 13.91
N GLN A 263 7.67 -8.97 13.31
CA GLN A 263 8.10 -9.09 11.92
C GLN A 263 9.46 -8.43 11.73
N GLU A 264 10.25 -8.99 10.81
CA GLU A 264 11.47 -8.33 10.36
C GLU A 264 11.14 -7.04 9.61
N GLY A 265 12.02 -6.06 9.76
CA GLY A 265 12.02 -4.87 8.91
C GLY A 265 12.71 -5.19 7.59
N ILE A 266 12.27 -4.55 6.51
CA ILE A 266 12.87 -4.74 5.19
C ILE A 266 13.03 -3.40 4.49
N VAL A 267 14.09 -3.26 3.71
CA VAL A 267 14.24 -2.20 2.72
C VAL A 267 14.18 -2.84 1.34
N VAL A 268 13.25 -2.40 0.49
CA VAL A 268 13.03 -2.97 -0.84
C VAL A 268 13.07 -1.88 -1.90
N ARG A 269 13.82 -2.12 -2.98
CA ARG A 269 13.77 -1.30 -4.19
C ARG A 269 12.84 -1.94 -5.21
N SER A 270 11.96 -1.15 -5.80
CA SER A 270 10.97 -1.61 -6.78
C SER A 270 11.09 -0.86 -8.10
N TRP A 271 10.92 -1.58 -9.21
CA TRP A 271 10.86 -0.98 -10.54
C TRP A 271 9.94 -1.79 -11.45
N LEU A 272 9.50 -1.16 -12.53
CA LEU A 272 8.71 -1.77 -13.57
C LEU A 272 9.53 -1.93 -14.84
N THR A 273 9.30 -3.04 -15.55
CA THR A 273 9.67 -3.17 -16.96
C THR A 273 8.41 -2.98 -17.80
N ILE A 274 8.42 -2.00 -18.69
CA ILE A 274 7.29 -1.63 -19.56
C ILE A 274 7.68 -1.93 -21.00
N LYS A 275 6.97 -2.83 -21.68
CA LYS A 275 7.21 -3.10 -23.10
C LYS A 275 6.42 -2.12 -23.96
N THR A 276 7.14 -1.28 -24.69
CA THR A 276 6.55 -0.36 -25.66
C THR A 276 5.90 -1.10 -26.82
N PRO A 277 5.00 -0.45 -27.58
CA PRO A 277 4.43 -1.02 -28.80
C PRO A 277 5.47 -1.48 -29.84
N THR A 278 6.67 -0.89 -29.85
CA THR A 278 7.77 -1.27 -30.74
C THR A 278 8.57 -2.48 -30.24
N GLY A 279 8.18 -3.08 -29.11
CA GLY A 279 8.85 -4.23 -28.48
C GLY A 279 10.02 -3.87 -27.57
N LYS A 280 10.45 -2.59 -27.52
CA LYS A 280 11.52 -2.14 -26.62
C LYS A 280 11.03 -2.12 -25.17
N ALA A 281 11.81 -2.70 -24.26
CA ALA A 281 11.56 -2.64 -22.83
C ALA A 281 12.17 -1.36 -22.21
N ILE A 282 11.37 -0.66 -21.41
CA ILE A 282 11.78 0.52 -20.64
C ILE A 282 11.72 0.17 -19.15
N LYS A 283 12.76 0.56 -18.41
CA LYS A 283 12.78 0.47 -16.95
C LYS A 283 12.20 1.76 -16.34
N LYS A 284 11.20 1.63 -15.46
CA LYS A 284 10.64 2.74 -14.67
C LYS A 284 10.90 2.48 -13.19
N GLU A 285 11.78 3.27 -12.59
CA GLU A 285 12.06 3.22 -11.15
C GLU A 285 10.84 3.70 -10.35
N LEU A 286 10.49 2.98 -9.29
CA LEU A 286 9.44 3.38 -8.35
C LEU A 286 10.00 3.86 -7.00
N GLY A 287 11.30 3.64 -6.77
CA GLY A 287 12.00 4.07 -5.57
C GLY A 287 12.29 2.93 -4.61
N THR A 288 12.57 3.30 -3.35
CA THR A 288 12.90 2.38 -2.26
C THR A 288 11.94 2.60 -1.11
N ASP A 289 11.34 1.51 -0.63
CA ASP A 289 10.48 1.51 0.55
C ASP A 289 11.23 0.92 1.74
N TRP A 290 10.97 1.52 2.91
CA TRP A 290 11.45 1.02 4.19
C TRP A 290 10.26 0.63 5.06
N TYR A 291 10.22 -0.65 5.44
CA TYR A 291 9.32 -1.22 6.43
C TYR A 291 10.07 -1.45 7.75
N GLU A 292 9.52 -0.92 8.83
CA GLU A 292 10.04 -1.05 10.18
C GLU A 292 9.86 -2.48 10.71
N PRO A 293 10.84 -3.01 11.46
CA PRO A 293 10.65 -4.23 12.24
C PRO A 293 9.64 -4.00 13.37
N SER A 294 8.88 -5.04 13.72
CA SER A 294 7.98 -5.02 14.88
C SER A 294 8.35 -6.11 15.88
N PRO A 295 8.20 -5.86 17.20
CA PRO A 295 8.52 -6.84 18.21
C PRO A 295 7.55 -8.01 18.20
N ARG A 296 8.07 -9.19 18.53
CA ARG A 296 7.26 -10.29 19.04
C ARG A 296 6.87 -9.97 20.48
N ILE A 297 5.58 -9.78 20.73
CA ILE A 297 5.07 -9.48 22.08
C ILE A 297 4.54 -10.77 22.70
N VAL A 298 5.12 -11.17 23.84
CA VAL A 298 4.70 -12.33 24.63
C VAL A 298 4.26 -11.86 26.01
N GLU A 299 3.05 -12.23 26.41
CA GLU A 299 2.59 -12.05 27.78
C GLU A 299 2.85 -13.31 28.61
N PHE A 300 3.22 -13.14 29.88
CA PHE A 300 3.39 -14.23 30.84
C PHE A 300 2.62 -14.00 32.14
N GLY A 301 2.04 -15.07 32.69
CA GLY A 301 1.28 -15.07 33.94
C GLY A 301 2.15 -15.16 35.20
N PRO A 302 1.54 -15.13 36.40
CA PRO A 302 2.24 -15.32 37.67
C PRO A 302 3.09 -16.59 37.68
N ARG A 303 4.15 -16.65 38.48
CA ARG A 303 4.96 -17.87 38.60
C ARG A 303 4.09 -19.01 39.15
N LYS A 304 4.23 -20.20 38.57
CA LYS A 304 3.63 -21.41 39.14
C LYS A 304 4.42 -21.75 40.40
N ASN A 305 3.77 -21.76 41.57
CA ASN A 305 4.42 -22.24 42.79
C ASN A 305 4.72 -23.74 42.61
N SER A 306 6.00 -24.09 42.52
CA SER A 306 6.45 -25.48 42.67
C SER A 306 6.29 -25.88 44.14
N ARG A 307 5.42 -26.84 44.43
CA ARG A 307 5.47 -27.59 45.69
C ARG A 307 6.51 -28.69 45.57
#